data_AF-A0A9X8R594-F1
#
_entry.id   AF-A0A9X8R594-F1
#
_cell.length_a   1.000
_cell.length_b   1.000
_cell.length_c   1.000
_cell.angle_alpha   90.00
_cell.angle_beta   90.00
_cell.angle_gamma   90.00
#
_symmetry.space_group_name_H-M   'P 1'
#
loop_
_entity.id
_entity.type
_entity.pdbx_description
1 polymer ?
#
loop_
_entity_poly.entity_id
_entity_poly.type
_entity_poly.pdbx_seq_one_letter_code
_entity_poly.pdbx_strand_id
1 'polypeptide(L)'
;MRELYFLEDESTETFFVLRDDNGMRYQLARTELEPSLIDGASTTSPSTPDRDTGVTVLDTTLDTTADEPETESAEVEEPAAQKPAPAPVERSLPEPDPLYATPLSMRPNEIQARLRAGATAAALAEEMGVAESRLDVYAHPVLLERAQVAEAAKQSHPVREDGPAKQTLFEILATAFAARGHSISDAEWDATREQGDSWVVHVTWKAGLTENEALWTFKRSMGSAAQTEARNAMAADLTDPDFAQPVRSLSAVRADVSDDGGDYDVYDPTSATGPQAAPEADVTELPVEGNPEVVDTRDDVLEGDFLRHPDEEKQPKKRRRKAVTPHWEDVLLGVRTNTKRPKR
;
A
#
# COMPACT_ATOMS: atom_id res chain seq x y z
N MET A 1 16.70 -21.90 10.80
CA MET A 1 17.77 -21.08 10.21
C MET A 1 18.73 -22.03 9.53
N ARG A 2 19.12 -21.79 8.27
CA ARG A 2 20.16 -22.58 7.60
C ARG A 2 21.49 -21.88 7.84
N GLU A 3 22.50 -22.63 8.26
CA GLU A 3 23.86 -22.11 8.42
C GLU A 3 24.58 -22.16 7.08
N LEU A 4 25.24 -21.07 6.71
CA LEU A 4 26.00 -20.96 5.46
C LEU A 4 27.48 -20.76 5.79
N TYR A 5 28.32 -21.56 5.17
CA TYR A 5 29.77 -21.54 5.30
C TYR A 5 30.38 -20.87 4.08
N PHE A 6 31.27 -19.90 4.32
CA PHE A 6 31.98 -19.19 3.26
C PHE A 6 33.12 -20.04 2.70
N LEU A 7 33.20 -20.16 1.38
CA LEU A 7 34.27 -20.87 0.67
C LEU A 7 35.16 -19.85 -0.04
N GLU A 8 36.25 -19.46 0.62
CA GLU A 8 37.18 -18.45 0.12
C GLU A 8 37.89 -18.90 -1.17
N ASP A 9 38.25 -20.18 -1.27
CA ASP A 9 38.97 -20.76 -2.42
C ASP A 9 38.17 -20.74 -3.73
N GLU A 10 36.82 -20.80 -3.64
CA GLU A 10 35.93 -20.77 -4.81
C GLU A 10 35.33 -19.37 -5.06
N SER A 11 35.58 -18.42 -4.15
CA SER A 11 35.08 -17.05 -4.26
C SER A 11 35.99 -16.21 -5.15
N THR A 12 35.39 -15.31 -5.93
CA THR A 12 36.12 -14.42 -6.83
C THR A 12 35.94 -12.96 -6.41
N GLU A 13 36.58 -12.05 -7.14
CA GLU A 13 36.42 -10.60 -6.96
C GLU A 13 34.99 -10.12 -7.25
N THR A 14 34.20 -10.88 -8.02
CA THR A 14 32.84 -10.50 -8.43
C THR A 14 31.76 -11.19 -7.62
N PHE A 15 32.02 -12.38 -7.05
CA PHE A 15 31.03 -13.13 -6.27
C PHE A 15 31.64 -13.90 -5.10
N PHE A 16 30.85 -14.08 -4.05
CA PHE A 16 31.10 -15.00 -2.93
C PHE A 16 30.43 -16.35 -3.19
N VAL A 17 31.12 -17.44 -2.84
CA VAL A 17 30.56 -18.79 -2.85
C VAL A 17 30.34 -19.24 -1.41
N LEU A 18 29.12 -19.65 -1.11
CA LEU A 18 28.67 -20.12 0.19
C LEU A 18 28.15 -21.56 0.06
N ARG A 19 28.24 -22.35 1.13
CA ARG A 19 27.77 -23.74 1.15
C ARG A 19 26.96 -24.00 2.42
N ASP A 20 25.85 -24.73 2.31
CA ASP A 20 25.10 -25.19 3.48
C ASP A 20 25.58 -26.55 4.02
N ASP A 21 25.01 -26.95 5.14
CA ASP A 21 25.20 -28.25 5.80
C ASP A 21 24.84 -29.45 4.91
N ASN A 22 23.90 -29.26 3.97
CA ASN A 22 23.47 -30.28 3.00
C ASN A 22 24.36 -30.32 1.74
N GLY A 23 25.36 -29.46 1.64
CA GLY A 23 26.27 -29.37 0.50
C GLY A 23 25.75 -28.62 -0.71
N MET A 24 24.62 -27.93 -0.60
CA MET A 24 24.15 -26.99 -1.61
C MET A 24 25.05 -25.75 -1.66
N ARG A 25 25.38 -25.30 -2.86
CA ARG A 25 26.24 -24.14 -3.12
C ARG A 25 25.37 -22.94 -3.51
N TYR A 26 25.75 -21.77 -3.01
CA TYR A 26 25.10 -20.49 -3.25
C TYR A 26 26.14 -19.49 -3.74
N GLN A 27 25.78 -18.69 -4.73
CA GLN A 27 26.62 -17.64 -5.29
C GLN A 27 25.96 -16.30 -5.01
N LEU A 28 26.70 -15.36 -4.43
CA LEU A 28 26.22 -14.04 -4.05
C LEU A 28 27.11 -12.97 -4.69
N ALA A 29 26.54 -12.05 -5.46
CA ALA A 29 27.33 -11.00 -6.10
C ALA A 29 27.84 -10.01 -5.05
N ARG A 30 29.12 -9.63 -5.13
CA ARG A 30 29.69 -8.68 -4.16
C ARG A 30 29.01 -7.30 -4.20
N THR A 31 28.48 -6.92 -5.37
CA THR A 31 27.72 -5.69 -5.58
C THR A 31 26.39 -5.65 -4.83
N GLU A 32 25.84 -6.81 -4.44
CA GLU A 32 24.59 -6.89 -3.68
C GLU A 32 24.80 -6.70 -2.17
N LEU A 33 26.05 -6.78 -1.70
CA LEU A 33 26.44 -6.67 -0.28
C LEU A 33 26.93 -5.26 0.13
N GLU A 34 27.15 -4.37 -0.84
CA GLU A 34 27.52 -2.96 -0.61
C GLU A 34 26.37 -2.06 -1.10
N PRO A 35 25.47 -1.66 -0.18
CA PRO A 35 25.55 -0.27 0.26
C PRO A 35 25.15 -0.12 1.74
N SER A 36 26.11 0.10 2.65
CA SER A 36 25.90 0.81 3.95
C SER A 36 27.06 0.68 4.96
N LEU A 37 28.33 0.74 4.54
CA LEU A 37 29.45 0.87 5.49
C LEU A 37 30.49 1.92 5.09
N ILE A 38 30.04 3.07 4.60
CA ILE A 38 30.86 4.29 4.58
C ILE A 38 29.99 5.51 4.92
N ASP A 39 29.58 5.62 6.19
CA ASP A 39 29.53 6.91 6.87
C ASP A 39 29.71 6.69 8.39
N GLY A 40 30.63 7.43 8.98
CA GLY A 40 31.43 6.97 10.13
C GLY A 40 30.80 7.03 11.51
N ALA A 41 31.39 6.27 12.45
CA ALA A 41 31.67 6.74 13.80
C ALA A 41 32.60 5.77 14.55
N SER A 42 33.72 6.33 15.00
CA SER A 42 34.52 5.94 16.16
C SER A 42 33.80 5.06 17.17
N THR A 43 34.34 3.88 17.47
CA THR A 43 34.23 3.27 18.80
C THR A 43 35.47 2.42 19.08
N THR A 44 36.42 3.06 19.76
CA THR A 44 37.17 2.54 20.92
C THR A 44 37.42 1.03 20.97
N SER A 45 38.66 0.63 20.67
CA SER A 45 39.26 -0.60 21.21
C SER A 45 40.10 -0.29 22.45
N PRO A 46 40.15 -1.19 23.44
CA PRO A 46 40.72 -0.93 24.76
C PRO A 46 42.25 -1.01 24.78
N SER A 47 42.83 -0.14 25.62
CA SER A 47 44.24 -0.08 25.96
C SER A 47 44.65 -1.21 26.92
N THR A 48 45.83 -1.80 26.72
CA THR A 48 46.72 -2.30 27.78
C THR A 48 48.17 -2.20 27.28
N PRO A 49 49.16 -1.84 28.14
CA PRO A 49 50.39 -1.18 27.72
C PRO A 49 51.61 -2.11 27.74
N ASP A 50 52.65 -1.80 26.95
CA ASP A 50 54.04 -1.92 27.42
C ASP A 50 55.01 -1.09 26.54
N ARG A 51 55.91 -0.38 27.24
CA ARG A 51 57.37 -0.17 27.00
C ARG A 51 57.91 -0.14 25.55
N ASP A 52 58.87 0.69 25.16
CA ASP A 52 59.86 1.54 25.82
C ASP A 52 60.62 2.35 24.73
N THR A 53 61.36 3.36 25.18
CA THR A 53 62.53 4.03 24.57
C THR A 53 62.39 5.25 23.65
N GLY A 54 63.08 6.32 24.08
CA GLY A 54 63.81 7.27 23.22
C GLY A 54 63.20 8.66 23.08
N VAL A 55 63.27 9.54 24.09
CA VAL A 55 64.30 10.61 24.21
C VAL A 55 64.55 11.37 22.90
N THR A 56 64.24 12.68 22.84
CA THR A 56 65.23 13.79 22.89
C THR A 56 64.52 15.15 22.89
N VAL A 57 65.12 16.06 23.64
CA VAL A 57 64.77 17.43 24.05
C VAL A 57 64.95 18.45 22.92
N LEU A 58 64.26 19.61 23.04
CA LEU A 58 64.64 21.01 22.70
C LEU A 58 63.34 21.76 22.33
N ASP A 59 62.66 22.50 23.21
CA ASP A 59 62.99 23.83 23.75
C ASP A 59 63.52 24.82 22.70
N THR A 60 62.76 25.87 22.38
CA THR A 60 63.22 27.27 22.36
C THR A 60 62.06 28.21 21.96
N THR A 61 62.02 29.32 22.70
CA THR A 61 61.08 30.42 22.78
C THR A 61 61.32 31.58 21.80
N LEU A 62 60.25 32.36 21.57
CA LEU A 62 60.17 33.84 21.53
C LEU A 62 60.86 34.68 20.42
N ASP A 63 60.09 35.69 20.01
CA ASP A 63 60.42 37.13 19.84
C ASP A 63 60.54 37.75 18.43
N THR A 64 59.50 38.54 18.10
CA THR A 64 59.47 40.02 17.99
C THR A 64 60.46 40.79 17.09
N THR A 65 59.83 41.75 16.36
CA THR A 65 60.21 43.16 16.06
C THR A 65 60.77 43.57 14.69
N ALA A 66 60.01 44.52 14.11
CA ALA A 66 60.37 45.80 13.45
C ALA A 66 61.30 45.82 12.21
N ASP A 67 60.89 46.55 11.16
CA ASP A 67 61.35 47.95 10.95
C ASP A 67 60.61 48.61 9.76
N GLU A 68 60.26 49.88 9.92
CA GLU A 68 59.94 50.91 8.90
C GLU A 68 61.01 52.03 9.10
N PRO A 69 61.15 53.10 8.28
CA PRO A 69 60.71 53.38 6.90
C PRO A 69 61.83 54.08 6.06
N GLU A 70 61.57 54.46 4.80
CA GLU A 70 62.10 55.71 4.23
C GLU A 70 61.33 56.16 2.96
N THR A 71 61.38 57.46 2.70
CA THR A 71 60.47 58.30 1.91
C THR A 71 61.11 58.71 0.59
N GLU A 72 60.37 58.77 -0.52
CA GLU A 72 60.67 59.74 -1.60
C GLU A 72 59.41 60.09 -2.42
N SER A 73 59.41 61.31 -2.95
CA SER A 73 58.24 62.12 -3.23
C SER A 73 57.89 62.21 -4.74
N ALA A 74 56.59 62.43 -4.98
CA ALA A 74 55.98 63.29 -5.99
C ALA A 74 56.18 63.00 -7.50
N GLU A 75 55.08 62.62 -8.15
CA GLU A 75 54.71 63.23 -9.44
C GLU A 75 53.17 63.37 -9.51
N VAL A 76 52.72 64.57 -9.86
CA VAL A 76 51.33 64.99 -9.96
C VAL A 76 50.87 64.74 -11.40
N GLU A 77 49.89 63.87 -11.60
CA GLU A 77 49.22 63.68 -12.89
C GLU A 77 47.71 64.03 -12.76
N GLU A 78 47.20 64.69 -13.79
CA GLU A 78 45.87 65.27 -14.01
C GLU A 78 44.66 64.42 -13.54
N PRO A 79 43.52 65.03 -13.17
CA PRO A 79 42.37 64.30 -12.67
C PRO A 79 41.62 63.64 -13.83
N ALA A 80 41.86 62.34 -14.03
CA ALA A 80 40.99 61.51 -14.85
C ALA A 80 39.58 61.47 -14.24
N ALA A 81 38.59 61.82 -15.06
CA ALA A 81 37.18 61.85 -14.72
C ALA A 81 36.71 60.59 -13.99
N GLN A 82 36.05 60.78 -12.84
CA GLN A 82 35.31 59.72 -12.15
C GLN A 82 34.29 59.09 -13.10
N LYS A 83 34.46 57.80 -13.39
CA LYS A 83 33.36 56.98 -13.93
C LYS A 83 32.19 57.06 -12.93
N PRO A 84 30.94 57.27 -13.40
CA PRO A 84 29.80 57.26 -12.50
C PRO A 84 29.67 55.86 -11.90
N ALA A 85 29.47 55.80 -10.58
CA ALA A 85 29.18 54.56 -9.88
C ALA A 85 27.98 53.84 -10.54
N PRO A 86 28.00 52.50 -10.70
CA PRO A 86 26.83 51.79 -11.20
C PRO A 86 25.69 52.01 -10.21
N ALA A 87 24.55 52.47 -10.73
CA ALA A 87 23.32 52.64 -9.95
C ALA A 87 22.96 51.33 -9.22
N PRO A 88 22.33 51.40 -8.03
CA PRO A 88 21.85 50.20 -7.34
C PRO A 88 20.90 49.45 -8.28
N VAL A 89 21.29 48.25 -8.70
CA VAL A 89 20.38 47.34 -9.40
C VAL A 89 19.39 46.90 -8.34
N GLU A 90 18.22 47.55 -8.31
CA GLU A 90 17.08 47.06 -7.53
C GLU A 90 16.80 45.64 -7.99
N ARG A 91 17.06 44.68 -7.09
CA ARG A 91 16.71 43.27 -7.32
C ARG A 91 15.18 43.20 -7.32
N SER A 92 14.56 43.39 -8.47
CA SER A 92 13.14 43.11 -8.66
C SER A 92 12.89 41.65 -8.31
N LEU A 93 12.03 41.42 -7.33
CA LEU A 93 11.59 40.06 -6.98
C LEU A 93 11.05 39.37 -8.23
N PRO A 94 11.29 38.06 -8.42
CA PRO A 94 10.69 37.32 -9.51
C PRO A 94 9.18 37.47 -9.44
N GLU A 95 8.55 37.78 -10.58
CA GLU A 95 7.09 37.78 -10.67
C GLU A 95 6.58 36.38 -10.28
N PRO A 96 5.63 36.26 -9.32
CA PRO A 96 5.14 34.96 -8.91
C PRO A 96 4.45 34.29 -10.09
N ASP A 97 4.84 33.03 -10.36
CA ASP A 97 4.27 32.22 -11.43
C ASP A 97 2.73 32.22 -11.33
N PRO A 98 2.00 32.59 -12.39
CA PRO A 98 0.54 32.78 -12.36
C PRO A 98 -0.23 31.57 -11.81
N LEU A 99 0.32 30.36 -11.96
CA LEU A 99 -0.26 29.12 -11.43
C LEU A 99 -0.44 29.13 -9.91
N TYR A 100 0.38 29.89 -9.18
CA TYR A 100 0.25 30.04 -7.74
C TYR A 100 -0.77 31.11 -7.33
N ALA A 101 -1.08 32.06 -8.22
CA ALA A 101 -2.00 33.15 -7.96
C ALA A 101 -3.45 32.84 -8.37
N THR A 102 -3.66 31.89 -9.28
CA THR A 102 -4.98 31.48 -9.74
C THR A 102 -5.86 30.98 -8.58
N PRO A 103 -7.11 31.48 -8.45
CA PRO A 103 -8.04 30.98 -7.45
C PRO A 103 -8.52 29.56 -7.79
N LEU A 104 -8.72 28.72 -6.78
CA LEU A 104 -9.26 27.37 -6.96
C LEU A 104 -10.70 27.45 -7.50
N SER A 105 -10.96 26.75 -8.61
CA SER A 105 -12.29 26.72 -9.24
C SER A 105 -13.27 25.75 -8.57
N MET A 106 -12.77 24.75 -7.82
CA MET A 106 -13.56 23.77 -7.08
C MET A 106 -13.48 23.98 -5.57
N ARG A 107 -14.52 23.52 -4.84
CA ARG A 107 -14.52 23.57 -3.38
C ARG A 107 -13.57 22.50 -2.80
N PRO A 108 -13.00 22.71 -1.60
CA PRO A 108 -12.13 21.72 -0.95
C PRO A 108 -12.75 20.32 -0.84
N ASN A 109 -14.05 20.22 -0.56
CA ASN A 109 -14.75 18.93 -0.49
C ASN A 109 -14.81 18.20 -1.84
N GLU A 110 -14.96 18.94 -2.95
CA GLU A 110 -15.00 18.38 -4.31
C GLU A 110 -13.62 17.90 -4.73
N ILE A 111 -12.58 18.69 -4.43
CA ILE A 111 -11.17 18.32 -4.62
C ILE A 111 -10.89 16.99 -3.89
N GLN A 112 -11.23 16.91 -2.60
CA GLN A 112 -11.02 15.69 -1.82
C GLN A 112 -11.87 14.51 -2.33
N ALA A 113 -13.10 14.74 -2.78
CA ALA A 113 -13.95 13.69 -3.35
C ALA A 113 -13.34 13.10 -4.62
N ARG A 114 -12.80 13.93 -5.51
CA ARG A 114 -12.12 13.45 -6.73
C ARG A 114 -10.81 12.74 -6.43
N LEU A 115 -10.03 13.25 -5.47
CA LEU A 115 -8.80 12.57 -5.02
C LEU A 115 -9.11 11.21 -4.38
N ARG A 116 -10.23 11.08 -3.66
CA ARG A 116 -10.72 9.78 -3.15
C ARG A 116 -11.19 8.87 -4.28
N ALA A 117 -11.80 9.41 -5.32
CA ALA A 117 -12.22 8.66 -6.50
C ALA A 117 -11.06 8.18 -7.39
N GLY A 118 -9.81 8.48 -7.04
CA GLY A 118 -8.61 8.02 -7.74
C GLY A 118 -7.97 9.04 -8.68
N ALA A 119 -8.51 10.26 -8.77
CA ALA A 119 -7.86 11.31 -9.55
C ALA A 119 -6.53 11.73 -8.91
N THR A 120 -5.53 12.08 -9.74
CA THR A 120 -4.21 12.55 -9.26
C THR A 120 -4.24 14.05 -8.99
N ALA A 121 -3.40 14.52 -8.06
CA ALA A 121 -3.29 15.94 -7.75
C ALA A 121 -2.83 16.74 -8.98
N ALA A 122 -1.83 16.25 -9.72
CA ALA A 122 -1.40 16.82 -10.99
C ALA A 122 -2.55 17.01 -11.99
N ALA A 123 -3.36 15.97 -12.24
CA ALA A 123 -4.47 16.07 -13.20
C ALA A 123 -5.53 17.10 -12.77
N LEU A 124 -5.85 17.18 -11.47
CA LEU A 124 -6.75 18.20 -10.94
C LEU A 124 -6.16 19.61 -11.01
N ALA A 125 -4.85 19.75 -10.80
CA ALA A 125 -4.15 21.01 -10.87
C ALA A 125 -4.18 21.58 -12.29
N GLU A 126 -3.93 20.72 -13.28
CA GLU A 126 -4.05 21.03 -14.71
C GLU A 126 -5.49 21.41 -15.08
N GLU A 127 -6.50 20.64 -14.62
CA GLU A 127 -7.91 20.95 -14.88
C GLU A 127 -8.31 22.34 -14.35
N MET A 128 -7.78 22.75 -13.21
CA MET A 128 -8.08 24.04 -12.58
C MET A 128 -7.15 25.18 -13.02
N GLY A 129 -6.05 24.88 -13.73
CA GLY A 129 -5.02 25.87 -14.07
C GLY A 129 -4.27 26.43 -12.86
N VAL A 130 -4.06 25.60 -11.83
CA VAL A 130 -3.35 25.95 -10.60
C VAL A 130 -2.08 25.12 -10.45
N ALA A 131 -1.13 25.57 -9.63
CA ALA A 131 0.05 24.78 -9.30
C ALA A 131 -0.32 23.54 -8.45
N GLU A 132 0.29 22.39 -8.73
CA GLU A 132 0.08 21.12 -8.00
C GLU A 132 0.31 21.27 -6.49
N SER A 133 1.32 22.06 -6.11
CA SER A 133 1.64 22.35 -4.71
C SER A 133 0.50 23.00 -3.91
N ARG A 134 -0.46 23.65 -4.58
CA ARG A 134 -1.67 24.16 -3.92
C ARG A 134 -2.66 23.04 -3.56
N LEU A 135 -2.62 21.92 -4.26
CA LEU A 135 -3.47 20.77 -4.01
C LEU A 135 -2.87 19.78 -3.02
N ASP A 136 -1.55 19.78 -2.83
CA ASP A 136 -0.86 18.90 -1.87
C ASP A 136 -1.46 18.94 -0.46
N VAL A 137 -1.87 20.13 0.01
CA VAL A 137 -2.52 20.31 1.33
C VAL A 137 -3.83 19.52 1.43
N TYR A 138 -4.57 19.39 0.34
CA TYR A 138 -5.81 18.62 0.26
C TYR A 138 -5.57 17.16 -0.11
N ALA A 139 -4.52 16.87 -0.86
CA ALA A 139 -4.17 15.53 -1.33
C ALA A 139 -3.53 14.67 -0.24
N HIS A 140 -2.60 15.22 0.53
CA HIS A 140 -1.88 14.43 1.54
C HIS A 140 -2.81 13.72 2.54
N PRO A 141 -3.84 14.38 3.13
CA PRO A 141 -4.79 13.70 4.01
C PRO A 141 -5.59 12.58 3.30
N VAL A 142 -5.95 12.78 2.04
CA VAL A 142 -6.74 11.81 1.26
C VAL A 142 -5.89 10.62 0.85
N LEU A 143 -4.64 10.83 0.44
CA LEU A 143 -3.71 9.75 0.11
C LEU A 143 -3.43 8.88 1.35
N LEU A 144 -3.32 9.49 2.53
CA LEU A 144 -3.19 8.75 3.78
C LEU A 144 -4.46 7.94 4.10
N GLU A 145 -5.65 8.51 3.91
CA GLU A 145 -6.92 7.80 4.06
C GLU A 145 -6.98 6.57 3.15
N ARG A 146 -6.62 6.73 1.86
CA ARG A 146 -6.58 5.64 0.86
C ARG A 146 -5.60 4.55 1.27
N ALA A 147 -4.38 4.92 1.66
CA ALA A 147 -3.37 3.99 2.15
C ALA A 147 -3.85 3.24 3.41
N GLN A 148 -4.49 3.92 4.35
CA GLN A 148 -5.04 3.29 5.55
C GLN A 148 -6.15 2.29 5.22
N VAL A 149 -7.01 2.60 4.25
CA VAL A 149 -8.06 1.68 3.79
C VAL A 149 -7.44 0.47 3.09
N ALA A 150 -6.42 0.67 2.24
CA ALA A 150 -5.70 -0.43 1.61
C ALA A 150 -5.04 -1.36 2.66
N GLU A 151 -4.40 -0.80 3.69
CA GLU A 151 -3.86 -1.58 4.81
C GLU A 151 -4.95 -2.32 5.61
N ALA A 152 -6.09 -1.68 5.86
CA ALA A 152 -7.22 -2.34 6.51
C ALA A 152 -7.80 -3.46 5.65
N ALA A 153 -7.78 -3.32 4.32
CA ALA A 153 -8.21 -4.34 3.39
C ALA A 153 -7.25 -5.54 3.34
N LYS A 154 -5.94 -5.34 3.45
CA LYS A 154 -4.97 -6.44 3.59
C LYS A 154 -5.33 -7.38 4.75
N GLN A 155 -5.80 -6.79 5.86
CA GLN A 155 -6.20 -7.49 7.09
C GLN A 155 -7.67 -7.96 7.10
N SER A 156 -8.41 -7.73 6.01
CA SER A 156 -9.82 -8.13 5.91
C SER A 156 -9.97 -9.58 5.46
N HIS A 157 -11.18 -10.13 5.60
CA HIS A 157 -11.51 -11.48 5.17
C HIS A 157 -12.37 -11.46 3.91
N PRO A 158 -11.90 -12.04 2.78
CA PRO A 158 -12.70 -12.10 1.57
C PRO A 158 -13.94 -12.99 1.75
N VAL A 159 -15.09 -12.52 1.30
CA VAL A 159 -16.36 -13.24 1.32
C VAL A 159 -16.52 -14.02 0.03
N ARG A 160 -16.75 -15.33 0.17
CA ARG A 160 -16.99 -16.28 -0.92
C ARG A 160 -18.40 -16.88 -0.79
N GLU A 161 -18.75 -17.81 -1.68
CA GLU A 161 -20.04 -18.54 -1.62
C GLU A 161 -20.23 -19.29 -0.29
N ASP A 162 -19.14 -19.86 0.25
CA ASP A 162 -19.12 -20.53 1.55
C ASP A 162 -19.07 -19.56 2.77
N GLY A 163 -19.09 -18.25 2.51
CA GLY A 163 -18.98 -17.19 3.52
C GLY A 163 -17.57 -16.59 3.65
N PRO A 164 -17.30 -15.85 4.74
CA PRO A 164 -16.01 -15.18 4.95
C PRO A 164 -14.88 -16.18 5.15
N ALA A 165 -13.78 -15.99 4.42
CA ALA A 165 -12.59 -16.81 4.55
C ALA A 165 -11.94 -16.67 5.95
N LYS A 166 -11.31 -17.75 6.42
CA LYS A 166 -10.60 -17.75 7.72
C LYS A 166 -9.30 -16.94 7.68
N GLN A 167 -8.61 -16.98 6.54
CA GLN A 167 -7.38 -16.24 6.29
C GLN A 167 -7.71 -14.82 5.85
N THR A 168 -6.76 -13.92 6.07
CA THR A 168 -6.83 -12.55 5.59
C THR A 168 -6.64 -12.50 4.07
N LEU A 169 -7.10 -11.42 3.45
CA LEU A 169 -6.92 -11.16 2.03
C LEU A 169 -5.44 -11.22 1.65
N PHE A 170 -4.57 -10.62 2.47
CA PHE A 170 -3.12 -10.65 2.22
C PHE A 170 -2.54 -12.06 2.23
N GLU A 171 -2.91 -12.92 3.18
CA GLU A 171 -2.41 -14.30 3.27
C GLU A 171 -2.85 -15.16 2.07
N ILE A 172 -4.11 -14.98 1.65
CA ILE A 172 -4.67 -15.68 0.48
C ILE A 172 -3.93 -15.24 -0.78
N LEU A 173 -3.78 -13.92 -0.98
CA LEU A 173 -3.06 -13.38 -2.13
C LEU A 173 -1.58 -13.78 -2.11
N ALA A 174 -0.90 -13.76 -0.96
CA ALA A 174 0.48 -14.21 -0.85
C ALA A 174 0.64 -15.67 -1.30
N THR A 175 -0.30 -16.54 -0.92
CA THR A 175 -0.32 -17.95 -1.34
C THR A 175 -0.58 -18.08 -2.84
N ALA A 176 -1.56 -17.34 -3.37
CA ALA A 176 -1.93 -17.35 -4.78
C ALA A 176 -0.81 -16.79 -5.69
N PHE A 177 -0.10 -15.76 -5.25
CA PHE A 177 1.04 -15.17 -5.97
C PHE A 177 2.24 -16.12 -5.94
N ALA A 178 2.56 -16.70 -4.77
CA ALA A 178 3.65 -17.67 -4.64
C ALA A 178 3.46 -18.89 -5.54
N ALA A 179 2.22 -19.40 -5.67
CA ALA A 179 1.89 -20.50 -6.58
C ALA A 179 2.15 -20.17 -8.07
N ARG A 180 2.16 -18.87 -8.43
CA ARG A 180 2.43 -18.36 -9.79
C ARG A 180 3.88 -17.90 -9.99
N GLY A 181 4.72 -18.01 -8.96
CA GLY A 181 6.09 -17.49 -9.00
C GLY A 181 6.17 -15.97 -8.92
N HIS A 182 5.14 -15.30 -8.40
CA HIS A 182 5.14 -13.85 -8.14
C HIS A 182 5.29 -13.58 -6.64
N SER A 183 5.85 -12.42 -6.30
CA SER A 183 5.87 -11.91 -4.93
C SER A 183 4.72 -10.92 -4.74
N ILE A 184 3.96 -11.06 -3.66
CA ILE A 184 2.91 -10.10 -3.31
C ILE A 184 3.49 -8.73 -2.91
N SER A 185 4.78 -8.69 -2.53
CA SER A 185 5.47 -7.45 -2.18
C SER A 185 5.72 -6.52 -3.37
N ASP A 186 5.73 -7.08 -4.59
CA ASP A 186 5.91 -6.30 -5.82
C ASP A 186 4.57 -5.73 -6.33
N ALA A 187 3.45 -6.09 -5.68
CA ALA A 187 2.13 -5.57 -6.03
C ALA A 187 1.89 -4.21 -5.37
N GLU A 188 1.34 -3.29 -6.12
CA GLU A 188 0.89 -2.00 -5.61
C GLU A 188 -0.52 -2.13 -5.05
N TRP A 189 -0.74 -1.47 -3.92
CA TRP A 189 -2.02 -1.49 -3.21
C TRP A 189 -2.55 -0.08 -3.10
N ASP A 190 -3.79 0.11 -3.51
CA ASP A 190 -4.46 1.39 -3.46
C ASP A 190 -5.93 1.19 -3.09
N ALA A 191 -6.58 2.26 -2.63
CA ALA A 191 -8.01 2.28 -2.39
C ALA A 191 -8.62 3.53 -3.00
N THR A 192 -9.74 3.35 -3.69
CA THR A 192 -10.52 4.43 -4.27
C THR A 192 -11.95 4.37 -3.76
N ARG A 193 -12.65 5.50 -3.79
CA ARG A 193 -14.05 5.59 -3.40
C ARG A 193 -14.74 6.70 -4.17
N GLU A 194 -15.76 6.32 -4.93
CA GLU A 194 -16.68 7.27 -5.54
C GLU A 194 -17.66 7.83 -4.50
N GLN A 195 -18.22 9.00 -4.77
CA GLN A 195 -19.08 9.69 -3.82
C GLN A 195 -20.38 8.91 -3.58
N GLY A 196 -20.56 8.41 -2.35
CA GLY A 196 -21.72 7.62 -1.96
C GLY A 196 -21.50 6.11 -2.01
N ASP A 197 -20.41 5.66 -2.65
CA ASP A 197 -20.11 4.25 -2.81
C ASP A 197 -19.26 3.68 -1.66
N SER A 198 -19.06 2.36 -1.69
CA SER A 198 -18.11 1.67 -0.82
C SER A 198 -16.68 1.86 -1.33
N TRP A 199 -15.70 1.68 -0.44
CA TRP A 199 -14.31 1.67 -0.84
C TRP A 199 -14.03 0.49 -1.76
N VAL A 200 -13.27 0.72 -2.83
CA VAL A 200 -12.77 -0.30 -3.73
C VAL A 200 -11.25 -0.34 -3.57
N VAL A 201 -10.73 -1.52 -3.34
CA VAL A 201 -9.30 -1.79 -3.15
C VAL A 201 -8.77 -2.34 -4.46
N HIS A 202 -7.70 -1.74 -4.95
CA HIS A 202 -7.02 -2.09 -6.18
C HIS A 202 -5.69 -2.75 -5.81
N VAL A 203 -5.45 -3.92 -6.38
CA VAL A 203 -4.14 -4.57 -6.34
C VAL A 203 -3.66 -4.71 -7.77
N THR A 204 -2.58 -4.02 -8.10
CA THR A 204 -1.98 -4.03 -9.43
C THR A 204 -0.60 -4.68 -9.37
N TRP A 205 -0.28 -5.51 -10.36
CA TRP A 205 1.03 -6.15 -10.46
C TRP A 205 1.39 -6.46 -11.91
N LYS A 206 2.70 -6.61 -12.17
CA LYS A 206 3.21 -6.97 -13.48
C LYS A 206 3.50 -8.47 -13.56
N ALA A 207 2.93 -9.14 -14.55
CA ALA A 207 3.25 -10.51 -14.91
C ALA A 207 3.89 -10.51 -16.31
N GLY A 208 5.22 -10.56 -16.36
CA GLY A 208 5.96 -10.43 -17.63
C GLY A 208 5.77 -9.05 -18.26
N LEU A 209 5.08 -8.99 -19.41
CA LEU A 209 4.78 -7.75 -20.14
C LEU A 209 3.36 -7.23 -19.91
N THR A 210 2.53 -7.99 -19.19
CA THR A 210 1.14 -7.62 -18.92
C THR A 210 1.01 -7.07 -17.51
N GLU A 211 0.31 -5.95 -17.37
CA GLU A 211 -0.12 -5.40 -16.09
C GLU A 211 -1.51 -5.94 -15.77
N ASN A 212 -1.66 -6.51 -14.59
CA ASN A 212 -2.90 -7.09 -14.11
C ASN A 212 -3.46 -6.24 -12.98
N GLU A 213 -4.79 -6.21 -12.87
CA GLU A 213 -5.51 -5.49 -11.84
C GLU A 213 -6.61 -6.38 -11.24
N ALA A 214 -6.66 -6.43 -9.92
CA ALA A 214 -7.70 -7.10 -9.17
C ALA A 214 -8.39 -6.11 -8.22
N LEU A 215 -9.72 -6.18 -8.18
CA LEU A 215 -10.58 -5.21 -7.51
C LEU A 215 -11.45 -5.88 -6.44
N TRP A 216 -11.43 -5.35 -5.23
CA TRP A 216 -12.31 -5.79 -4.15
C TRP A 216 -13.11 -4.63 -3.56
N THR A 217 -14.40 -4.85 -3.32
CA THR A 217 -15.21 -3.92 -2.53
C THR A 217 -14.94 -4.16 -1.04
N PHE A 218 -14.51 -3.13 -0.32
CA PHE A 218 -14.18 -3.19 1.10
C PHE A 218 -15.37 -2.73 1.96
N LYS A 219 -15.82 -3.61 2.85
CA LYS A 219 -16.92 -3.37 3.79
C LYS A 219 -16.41 -3.46 5.23
N ARG A 220 -16.62 -2.38 5.99
CA ARG A 220 -16.31 -2.32 7.42
C ARG A 220 -17.59 -2.15 8.21
N SER A 221 -17.94 -3.16 9.01
CA SER A 221 -19.07 -3.10 9.94
C SER A 221 -18.57 -2.88 11.37
N MET A 222 -19.36 -2.17 12.18
CA MET A 222 -19.07 -2.01 13.61
C MET A 222 -19.33 -3.33 14.33
N GLY A 223 -18.28 -3.90 14.93
CA GLY A 223 -18.38 -5.13 15.73
C GLY A 223 -18.24 -6.43 14.94
N SER A 224 -17.96 -6.37 13.63
CA SER A 224 -17.55 -7.53 12.83
C SER A 224 -16.17 -7.30 12.23
N ALA A 225 -15.49 -8.39 11.85
CA ALA A 225 -14.25 -8.29 11.10
C ALA A 225 -14.49 -7.57 9.76
N ALA A 226 -13.48 -6.84 9.27
CA ALA A 226 -13.57 -6.22 7.96
C ALA A 226 -13.66 -7.30 6.88
N GLN A 227 -14.46 -7.04 5.85
CA GLN A 227 -14.75 -7.99 4.79
C GLN A 227 -14.45 -7.37 3.43
N THR A 228 -14.03 -8.21 2.48
CA THR A 228 -13.88 -7.83 1.07
C THR A 228 -14.70 -8.72 0.16
N GLU A 229 -15.27 -8.16 -0.90
CA GLU A 229 -16.00 -8.90 -1.92
C GLU A 229 -15.34 -8.67 -3.27
N ALA A 230 -15.09 -9.75 -4.02
CA ALA A 230 -14.49 -9.65 -5.35
C ALA A 230 -15.39 -8.85 -6.30
N ARG A 231 -14.80 -7.89 -7.03
CA ARG A 231 -15.52 -7.02 -7.98
C ARG A 231 -15.24 -7.38 -9.43
N ASN A 232 -14.13 -8.03 -9.72
CA ASN A 232 -13.79 -8.52 -11.06
C ASN A 232 -13.35 -10.01 -11.02
N ALA A 233 -13.27 -10.63 -12.20
CA ALA A 233 -12.88 -12.04 -12.33
C ALA A 233 -11.49 -12.32 -11.75
N MET A 234 -10.51 -11.45 -12.01
CA MET A 234 -9.15 -11.58 -11.45
C MET A 234 -9.14 -11.60 -9.92
N ALA A 235 -9.95 -10.77 -9.28
CA ALA A 235 -10.11 -10.78 -7.83
C ALA A 235 -10.78 -12.05 -7.31
N ALA A 236 -11.81 -12.53 -8.01
CA ALA A 236 -12.51 -13.77 -7.64
C ALA A 236 -11.54 -14.95 -7.71
N ASP A 237 -10.85 -15.10 -8.84
CA ASP A 237 -9.85 -16.11 -9.09
C ASP A 237 -8.75 -16.08 -8.02
N LEU A 238 -8.13 -14.93 -7.77
CA LEU A 238 -7.06 -14.81 -6.77
C LEU A 238 -7.52 -15.14 -5.33
N THR A 239 -8.81 -14.96 -5.04
CA THR A 239 -9.36 -15.34 -3.74
C THR A 239 -9.80 -16.80 -3.68
N ASP A 240 -9.91 -17.53 -4.78
CA ASP A 240 -10.36 -18.91 -4.79
C ASP A 240 -9.22 -19.87 -4.33
N PRO A 241 -9.43 -20.72 -3.30
CA PRO A 241 -8.44 -21.71 -2.89
C PRO A 241 -8.06 -22.70 -4.01
N ASP A 242 -8.99 -23.01 -4.93
CA ASP A 242 -8.74 -23.96 -6.02
C ASP A 242 -7.92 -23.32 -7.15
N PHE A 243 -7.93 -21.99 -7.27
CA PHE A 243 -7.16 -21.27 -8.29
C PHE A 243 -5.65 -21.41 -8.10
N ALA A 244 -5.17 -21.73 -6.90
CA ALA A 244 -3.76 -22.00 -6.63
C ALA A 244 -3.35 -23.45 -6.89
N GLN A 245 -4.29 -24.36 -7.13
CA GLN A 245 -3.96 -25.76 -7.40
C GLN A 245 -3.51 -25.90 -8.86
N PRO A 246 -2.27 -26.36 -9.13
CA PRO A 246 -1.84 -26.66 -10.48
C PRO A 246 -2.77 -27.73 -11.04
N VAL A 247 -3.56 -27.40 -12.07
CA VAL A 247 -4.34 -28.39 -12.81
C VAL A 247 -3.38 -29.36 -13.48
N ARG A 248 -3.05 -30.45 -12.77
CA ARG A 248 -2.39 -31.59 -13.38
C ARG A 248 -3.42 -32.29 -14.23
N SER A 249 -3.51 -31.93 -15.51
CA SER A 249 -4.22 -32.74 -16.50
C SER A 249 -3.42 -34.00 -16.78
N LEU A 250 -3.49 -34.97 -15.87
CA LEU A 250 -2.98 -36.31 -16.12
C LEU A 250 -3.99 -37.03 -17.02
N SER A 251 -3.71 -37.08 -18.32
CA SER A 251 -4.35 -38.07 -19.19
C SER A 251 -3.92 -39.46 -18.75
N ALA A 252 -4.88 -40.32 -18.43
CA ALA A 252 -4.61 -41.72 -18.10
C ALA A 252 -3.96 -42.41 -19.30
N VAL A 253 -2.68 -42.78 -19.15
CA VAL A 253 -2.04 -43.73 -20.06
C VAL A 253 -2.62 -45.10 -19.73
N ARG A 254 -3.49 -45.60 -20.61
CA ARG A 254 -3.92 -47.00 -20.57
C ARG A 254 -2.67 -47.83 -20.89
N ALA A 255 -2.07 -48.44 -19.88
CA ALA A 255 -1.07 -49.46 -20.09
C ALA A 255 -1.77 -50.67 -20.72
N ASP A 256 -1.69 -50.76 -22.03
CA ASP A 256 -1.79 -52.06 -22.71
C ASP A 256 -0.68 -52.93 -22.12
N VAL A 257 -1.07 -53.83 -21.22
CA VAL A 257 -0.22 -54.96 -20.86
C VAL A 257 -0.40 -55.93 -22.01
N SER A 258 0.53 -55.88 -22.96
CA SER A 258 0.78 -56.97 -23.89
C SER A 258 1.18 -58.20 -23.05
N ASP A 259 0.19 -59.03 -22.74
CA ASP A 259 0.37 -60.40 -22.27
C ASP A 259 0.83 -61.24 -23.46
N ASP A 260 2.15 -61.40 -23.58
CA ASP A 260 2.76 -62.32 -24.55
C ASP A 260 2.89 -63.70 -23.90
N GLY A 261 2.13 -64.67 -24.43
CA GLY A 261 2.52 -66.08 -24.41
C GLY A 261 1.52 -67.07 -23.81
N GLY A 262 0.45 -67.40 -24.54
CA GLY A 262 -0.46 -68.47 -24.18
C GLY A 262 -1.42 -68.91 -25.28
N ASP A 263 -0.89 -69.61 -26.27
CA ASP A 263 -1.54 -70.41 -27.32
C ASP A 263 -2.95 -70.97 -27.00
N TYR A 264 -3.97 -70.46 -27.69
CA TYR A 264 -5.12 -71.25 -28.15
C TYR A 264 -5.65 -70.70 -29.48
N ASP A 265 -5.41 -71.49 -30.51
CA ASP A 265 -5.87 -71.38 -31.88
C ASP A 265 -7.36 -71.80 -32.00
N VAL A 266 -8.29 -70.87 -32.23
CA VAL A 266 -9.59 -71.17 -32.90
C VAL A 266 -10.17 -69.92 -33.63
N TYR A 267 -9.96 -69.90 -34.95
CA TYR A 267 -10.92 -69.53 -36.02
C TYR A 267 -11.55 -68.11 -36.09
N ASP A 268 -11.06 -67.32 -37.06
CA ASP A 268 -11.76 -66.27 -37.84
C ASP A 268 -12.21 -66.90 -39.20
N PRO A 269 -13.15 -66.40 -40.06
CA PRO A 269 -13.94 -65.16 -40.04
C PRO A 269 -15.43 -65.32 -40.40
N THR A 270 -16.22 -64.26 -40.16
CA THR A 270 -17.12 -63.58 -41.12
C THR A 270 -18.24 -62.81 -40.41
N SER A 271 -18.16 -61.48 -40.41
CA SER A 271 -19.17 -60.64 -41.04
C SER A 271 -18.85 -59.16 -40.81
N ALA A 272 -18.68 -58.47 -41.93
CA ALA A 272 -18.74 -57.04 -42.04
C ALA A 272 -20.03 -56.46 -41.44
N THR A 273 -19.98 -55.20 -41.01
CA THR A 273 -20.84 -54.08 -41.48
C THR A 273 -20.71 -52.90 -40.50
N GLY A 274 -20.28 -51.74 -41.01
CA GLY A 274 -20.41 -50.45 -40.32
C GLY A 274 -21.84 -49.91 -40.38
N PRO A 275 -22.05 -48.61 -40.18
CA PRO A 275 -22.52 -48.00 -38.93
C PRO A 275 -23.96 -47.48 -39.02
N GLN A 276 -24.76 -47.48 -37.93
CA GLN A 276 -25.98 -46.66 -37.88
C GLN A 276 -26.58 -46.41 -36.47
N ALA A 277 -26.82 -45.12 -36.22
CA ALA A 277 -27.94 -44.44 -35.54
C ALA A 277 -28.24 -44.56 -34.02
N ALA A 278 -28.61 -43.37 -33.53
CA ALA A 278 -29.28 -43.03 -32.29
C ALA A 278 -30.63 -43.74 -32.06
N PRO A 279 -31.24 -43.52 -30.89
CA PRO A 279 -32.67 -43.36 -30.83
C PRO A 279 -33.08 -42.05 -30.11
N GLU A 280 -33.90 -41.27 -30.81
CA GLU A 280 -34.92 -40.40 -30.22
C GLU A 280 -36.29 -41.12 -30.26
N ALA A 281 -37.27 -40.51 -29.56
CA ALA A 281 -38.72 -40.78 -29.49
C ALA A 281 -39.15 -41.73 -28.34
N ASP A 282 -40.28 -41.53 -27.65
CA ASP A 282 -41.47 -40.77 -28.02
C ASP A 282 -42.33 -40.40 -26.80
N VAL A 283 -43.17 -39.38 -26.99
CA VAL A 283 -44.18 -38.77 -26.13
C VAL A 283 -45.43 -39.65 -25.95
N THR A 284 -46.19 -39.51 -24.84
CA THR A 284 -47.68 -39.51 -24.84
C THR A 284 -48.25 -38.85 -23.57
N GLU A 285 -49.25 -37.99 -23.78
CA GLU A 285 -50.01 -37.11 -22.89
C GLU A 285 -51.21 -37.75 -22.14
N LEU A 286 -51.51 -37.23 -20.93
CA LEU A 286 -52.81 -36.79 -20.31
C LEU A 286 -53.99 -37.80 -20.08
N PRO A 287 -55.04 -37.53 -19.23
CA PRO A 287 -55.49 -36.25 -18.60
C PRO A 287 -56.03 -36.26 -17.12
N VAL A 288 -56.00 -35.06 -16.50
CA VAL A 288 -57.02 -34.25 -15.76
C VAL A 288 -58.33 -34.98 -15.30
N GLU A 289 -58.87 -34.88 -14.06
CA GLU A 289 -59.55 -33.71 -13.44
C GLU A 289 -60.11 -34.07 -12.02
N GLY A 290 -60.24 -33.08 -11.10
CA GLY A 290 -61.12 -33.21 -9.91
C GLY A 290 -60.73 -32.42 -8.64
N ASN A 291 -61.01 -31.12 -8.60
CA ASN A 291 -61.15 -30.26 -7.37
C ASN A 291 -62.64 -30.37 -6.87
N PRO A 292 -63.17 -29.77 -5.76
CA PRO A 292 -62.63 -28.77 -4.80
C PRO A 292 -63.07 -28.86 -3.30
N GLU A 293 -62.37 -28.19 -2.37
CA GLU A 293 -62.94 -27.52 -1.14
C GLU A 293 -61.82 -26.70 -0.44
N VAL A 294 -61.67 -25.39 -0.67
CA VAL A 294 -62.27 -24.23 0.05
C VAL A 294 -62.13 -24.28 1.58
N VAL A 295 -61.09 -23.64 2.12
CA VAL A 295 -61.24 -22.71 3.26
C VAL A 295 -60.47 -21.45 2.94
N ASP A 296 -61.25 -20.38 2.81
CA ASP A 296 -60.90 -18.99 2.66
C ASP A 296 -60.46 -18.42 4.02
N THR A 297 -59.37 -17.66 4.03
CA THR A 297 -59.32 -16.36 4.73
C THR A 297 -58.10 -15.60 4.26
N ARG A 298 -58.37 -14.71 3.31
CA ARG A 298 -57.51 -13.59 2.93
C ARG A 298 -57.44 -12.53 4.03
N ASP A 299 -56.32 -11.80 3.94
CA ASP A 299 -56.11 -10.41 4.31
C ASP A 299 -56.37 -9.98 5.76
N ASP A 300 -55.31 -9.54 6.43
CA ASP A 300 -55.24 -8.11 6.77
C ASP A 300 -53.81 -7.68 7.08
N VAL A 301 -53.40 -6.67 6.32
CA VAL A 301 -52.27 -5.79 6.55
C VAL A 301 -52.45 -5.11 7.91
N LEU A 302 -51.54 -5.35 8.85
CA LEU A 302 -51.27 -4.40 9.94
C LEU A 302 -49.76 -4.19 10.05
N GLU A 303 -49.32 -3.27 9.21
CA GLU A 303 -48.22 -2.37 9.47
C GLU A 303 -48.46 -1.69 10.84
N GLY A 304 -47.56 -1.93 11.81
CA GLY A 304 -47.50 -1.12 13.03
C GLY A 304 -47.49 -1.86 14.38
N ASP A 305 -46.45 -2.65 14.69
CA ASP A 305 -46.14 -2.97 16.10
C ASP A 305 -44.65 -3.34 16.37
N PHE A 306 -43.71 -2.63 15.73
CA PHE A 306 -42.26 -2.79 16.03
C PHE A 306 -41.55 -1.49 16.42
N LEU A 307 -42.32 -0.43 16.71
CA LEU A 307 -41.83 0.84 17.28
C LEU A 307 -42.54 1.14 18.60
N ARG A 308 -42.36 0.29 19.61
CA ARG A 308 -42.66 0.69 20.99
C ARG A 308 -41.42 1.34 21.58
N HIS A 309 -41.39 2.68 21.47
CA HIS A 309 -40.57 3.50 22.35
C HIS A 309 -40.89 3.15 23.81
N PRO A 310 -39.90 3.01 24.71
CA PRO A 310 -40.19 2.93 26.14
C PRO A 310 -40.88 4.23 26.58
N ASP A 311 -41.95 4.10 27.37
CA ASP A 311 -42.78 5.20 27.87
C ASP A 311 -41.96 6.32 28.52
N GLU A 312 -42.27 7.56 28.12
CA GLU A 312 -41.76 8.79 28.73
C GLU A 312 -42.41 9.05 30.09
N GLU A 313 -41.99 8.33 31.13
CA GLU A 313 -42.19 8.81 32.50
C GLU A 313 -40.84 9.02 33.22
N LYS A 314 -40.54 10.32 33.43
CA LYS A 314 -39.50 10.88 34.31
C LYS A 314 -38.05 10.72 33.85
N GLN A 315 -37.67 11.42 32.77
CA GLN A 315 -36.26 11.80 32.60
C GLN A 315 -35.88 12.97 33.54
N PRO A 316 -34.82 12.84 34.37
CA PRO A 316 -34.35 13.95 35.19
C PRO A 316 -33.72 15.03 34.30
N LYS A 317 -34.24 16.27 34.40
CA LYS A 317 -33.74 17.45 33.67
C LYS A 317 -32.22 17.58 33.84
N LYS A 318 -31.47 17.27 32.77
CA LYS A 318 -30.02 17.46 32.69
C LYS A 318 -29.70 18.95 32.89
N ARG A 319 -29.25 19.32 34.08
CA ARG A 319 -28.66 20.64 34.34
C ARG A 319 -27.38 20.74 33.53
N ARG A 320 -27.43 21.44 32.38
CA ARG A 320 -26.23 21.86 31.63
C ARG A 320 -25.40 22.81 32.50
N ARG A 321 -24.50 22.25 33.30
CA ARG A 321 -23.34 23.02 33.77
C ARG A 321 -22.45 23.16 32.55
N LYS A 322 -22.45 24.34 31.92
CA LYS A 322 -21.47 24.65 30.88
C LYS A 322 -20.10 24.47 31.52
N ALA A 323 -19.32 23.52 31.02
CA ALA A 323 -17.90 23.45 31.32
C ALA A 323 -17.32 24.76 30.79
N VAL A 324 -16.96 25.66 31.69
CA VAL A 324 -16.31 26.92 31.34
C VAL A 324 -14.87 26.54 31.02
N THR A 325 -14.56 26.39 29.74
CA THR A 325 -13.17 26.28 29.29
C THR A 325 -12.48 27.58 29.71
N PRO A 326 -11.40 27.52 30.52
CA PRO A 326 -10.69 28.71 30.93
C PRO A 326 -10.18 29.46 29.70
N HIS A 327 -10.17 30.79 29.79
CA HIS A 327 -9.60 31.61 28.73
C HIS A 327 -8.09 31.38 28.68
N TRP A 328 -7.48 31.45 27.50
CA TRP A 328 -6.04 31.20 27.33
C TRP A 328 -5.15 32.13 28.18
N GLU A 329 -5.61 33.36 28.45
CA GLU A 329 -4.92 34.26 29.37
C GLU A 329 -4.95 33.76 30.83
N ASP A 330 -5.99 33.06 31.28
CA ASP A 330 -6.07 32.53 32.65
C ASP A 330 -5.02 31.45 32.88
N VAL A 331 -4.70 30.68 31.83
CA VAL A 331 -3.68 29.61 31.87
C VAL A 331 -2.28 30.19 31.82
N LEU A 332 -2.06 31.24 31.01
CA LEU A 332 -0.74 31.86 30.84
C LEU A 332 -0.38 32.84 31.96
N LEU A 333 -1.35 33.57 32.49
CA LEU A 333 -1.12 34.60 33.51
C LEU A 333 -1.46 34.11 34.93
N GLY A 334 -2.09 32.95 35.08
CA GLY A 334 -2.41 32.34 36.38
C GLY A 334 -3.41 33.13 37.24
N VAL A 335 -4.01 34.20 36.70
CA VAL A 335 -4.92 35.08 37.43
C VAL A 335 -6.37 34.63 37.20
N ARG A 336 -7.02 34.14 38.26
CA ARG A 336 -8.42 33.68 38.18
C ARG A 336 -9.39 34.85 38.30
N THR A 337 -9.73 35.52 37.19
CA THR A 337 -10.75 36.59 37.22
C THR A 337 -12.17 36.01 37.19
N ASN A 338 -12.56 35.20 38.17
CA ASN A 338 -13.97 34.82 38.36
C ASN A 338 -14.46 35.34 39.72
N THR A 339 -14.81 36.63 39.76
CA THR A 339 -15.40 37.27 40.95
C THR A 339 -16.86 36.83 41.11
N LYS A 340 -17.08 35.60 41.57
CA LYS A 340 -18.41 35.16 41.97
C LYS A 340 -18.77 35.82 43.30
N ARG A 341 -19.52 36.92 43.24
CA ARG A 341 -20.03 37.68 44.39
C ARG A 341 -20.85 36.75 45.31
N PRO A 342 -20.57 36.66 46.62
CA PRO A 342 -21.41 35.87 47.53
C PRO A 342 -22.76 36.57 47.71
N LYS A 343 -23.84 35.81 47.51
CA LYS A 343 -25.21 36.26 47.77
C LYS A 343 -25.40 36.28 49.30
N ARG A 344 -25.72 37.45 49.84
CA ARG A 344 -26.15 37.61 51.25
C ARG A 344 -27.54 37.03 51.46
#